data_AF-A0A924UF12-F1
#
_entry.id   AF-A0A924UF12-F1
#
_cell.length_a   1.000
_cell.length_b   1.000
_cell.length_c   1.000
_cell.angle_alpha   90.00
_cell.angle_beta   90.00
_cell.angle_gamma   90.00
#
_symmetry.space_group_name_H-M   'P 1'
#
loop_
_entity.id
_entity.type
_entity.pdbx_description
1 polymer ?
#
loop_
_entity_poly.entity_id
_entity_poly.type
_entity_poly.pdbx_seq_one_letter_code
_entity_poly.pdbx_strand_id
1 'polypeptide(L)'
;DIMTGGGNADVFVFVAAAQSAVGSKRDQIVDFKAGIDKLDFSAFMAGGKFIGGSEFTAGNGPQIRYTAAGIVSGDVGGDGITDFQLNLLGAPILTAGDILF
;
A
#
# COMPACT_ATOMS: atom_id res chain seq x y z
N ASP A 1 1.62 0.02 13.42
CA ASP A 1 1.05 -1.27 13.88
C ASP A 1 1.72 -2.47 13.25
N ILE A 2 1.52 -3.65 13.85
CA ILE A 2 1.86 -4.97 13.29
C ILE A 2 0.54 -5.71 13.08
N MET A 3 0.26 -6.12 11.85
CA MET A 3 -1.01 -6.70 11.42
C MET A 3 -0.80 -8.12 10.89
N THR A 4 -1.74 -9.01 11.19
CA THR A 4 -1.76 -10.42 10.75
C THR A 4 -3.15 -10.75 10.20
N GLY A 5 -3.24 -11.34 9.01
CA GLY A 5 -4.49 -11.84 8.41
C GLY A 5 -4.81 -13.28 8.79
N GLY A 6 -3.77 -14.12 8.93
CA GLY A 6 -3.92 -15.54 9.22
C GLY A 6 -4.09 -16.39 7.95
N GLY A 7 -4.97 -17.39 8.01
CA GLY A 7 -5.06 -18.45 6.98
C GLY A 7 -5.89 -18.09 5.75
N ASN A 8 -6.80 -17.12 5.87
CA ASN A 8 -7.88 -16.88 4.91
C ASN A 8 -7.49 -15.85 3.85
N ALA A 9 -8.49 -15.38 3.09
CA ALA A 9 -8.39 -14.21 2.23
C ALA A 9 -8.81 -12.98 3.04
N ASP A 10 -7.82 -12.16 3.38
CA ASP A 10 -7.98 -11.06 4.30
C ASP A 10 -7.91 -9.71 3.57
N VAL A 11 -8.63 -8.71 4.10
CA VAL A 11 -8.59 -7.33 3.59
C VAL A 11 -8.05 -6.42 4.67
N PHE A 12 -6.90 -5.83 4.42
CA PHE A 12 -6.28 -4.83 5.29
C PHE A 12 -6.76 -3.45 4.88
N VAL A 13 -7.70 -2.91 5.67
CA VAL A 13 -8.37 -1.64 5.38
C VAL A 13 -7.65 -0.47 6.03
N PHE A 14 -7.36 0.56 5.22
CA PHE A 14 -6.78 1.82 5.67
C PHE A 14 -7.77 2.94 5.39
N VAL A 15 -8.12 3.73 6.40
CA VAL A 15 -9.13 4.79 6.29
C VAL A 15 -8.53 6.20 6.22
N ALA A 16 -7.24 6.36 6.52
CA ALA A 16 -6.51 7.59 6.31
C ALA A 16 -4.99 7.35 6.16
N ALA A 17 -4.34 8.15 5.31
CA ALA A 17 -2.89 8.13 5.12
C ALA A 17 -2.10 8.33 6.43
N ALA A 18 -2.63 9.16 7.33
CA ALA A 18 -2.02 9.46 8.62
C ALA A 18 -1.96 8.24 9.58
N GLN A 19 -2.66 7.15 9.28
CA GLN A 19 -2.63 5.94 10.11
C GLN A 19 -1.31 5.19 10.00
N SER A 20 -0.59 5.31 8.88
CA SER A 20 0.74 4.70 8.72
C SER A 20 1.79 5.75 8.35
N ALA A 21 2.66 6.07 9.31
CA ALA A 21 3.69 7.07 9.11
C ALA A 21 4.79 6.62 8.15
N VAL A 22 5.36 7.57 7.41
CA VAL A 22 6.55 7.34 6.57
C VAL A 22 7.75 6.93 7.44
N GLY A 23 8.61 6.04 6.92
CA GLY A 23 9.85 5.67 7.59
C GLY A 23 9.69 4.63 8.69
N SER A 24 10.44 4.77 9.79
CA SER A 24 10.54 3.73 10.84
C SER A 24 9.24 3.47 11.62
N LYS A 25 8.23 4.33 11.44
CA LYS A 25 6.92 4.23 12.11
C LYS A 25 5.82 3.64 11.23
N ARG A 26 6.16 3.12 10.05
CA ARG A 26 5.22 2.48 9.13
C ARG A 26 4.59 1.23 9.74
N ASP A 27 3.35 0.94 9.36
CA ASP A 27 2.71 -0.32 9.70
C ASP A 27 3.37 -1.49 8.98
N GLN A 28 3.27 -2.67 9.58
CA GLN A 28 3.82 -3.90 9.06
C GLN A 28 2.72 -4.96 8.96
N ILE A 29 2.55 -5.55 7.78
CA ILE A 29 1.74 -6.75 7.60
C ILE A 29 2.69 -7.93 7.49
N VAL A 30 2.58 -8.90 8.39
CA VAL A 30 3.62 -9.93 8.55
C VAL A 30 3.36 -11.24 7.79
N ASP A 31 2.14 -11.42 7.27
CA ASP A 31 1.68 -12.66 6.65
C ASP A 31 0.86 -12.46 5.36
N PHE A 32 1.04 -11.30 4.69
CA PHE A 32 0.32 -10.97 3.46
C PHE A 32 0.57 -12.00 2.34
N LYS A 33 -0.51 -12.55 1.77
CA LYS A 33 -0.49 -13.49 0.64
C LYS A 33 -0.97 -12.80 -0.64
N ALA A 34 -0.03 -12.47 -1.52
CA ALA A 34 -0.35 -11.92 -2.83
C ALA A 34 -1.27 -12.87 -3.64
N GLY A 35 -2.19 -12.28 -4.40
CA GLY A 35 -3.23 -13.00 -5.14
C GLY A 35 -4.41 -13.46 -4.29
N ILE A 36 -4.31 -13.41 -2.96
CA ILE A 36 -5.33 -13.87 -2.01
C ILE A 36 -5.83 -12.68 -1.19
N ASP A 37 -4.93 -12.04 -0.45
CA ASP A 37 -5.23 -10.89 0.41
C ASP A 37 -5.31 -9.59 -0.39
N LYS A 38 -5.95 -8.56 0.19
CA LYS A 38 -6.10 -7.24 -0.41
C LYS A 38 -5.68 -6.13 0.54
N LEU A 39 -5.07 -5.10 -0.04
CA LEU A 39 -4.88 -3.80 0.61
C LEU A 39 -5.97 -2.87 0.12
N ASP A 40 -6.76 -2.31 1.03
CA ASP A 40 -7.87 -1.43 0.69
C ASP A 40 -7.58 0.01 1.11
N PHE A 41 -7.43 0.87 0.10
CA PHE A 41 -7.21 2.31 0.23
C PHE A 41 -8.41 3.13 -0.27
N SER A 42 -9.54 2.48 -0.55
CA SER A 42 -10.70 3.12 -1.20
C SER A 42 -11.29 4.28 -0.43
N ALA A 43 -11.09 4.30 0.89
CA ALA A 43 -11.54 5.38 1.76
C ALA A 43 -10.88 6.74 1.48
N PHE A 44 -9.66 6.77 0.94
CA PHE A 44 -8.90 8.03 0.76
C PHE A 44 -8.11 8.14 -0.55
N MET A 45 -8.06 7.08 -1.37
CA MET A 45 -7.37 7.06 -2.67
C MET A 45 -8.32 6.70 -3.83
N ALA A 46 -9.58 7.15 -3.75
CA ALA A 46 -10.57 6.89 -4.80
C ALA A 46 -10.05 7.30 -6.19
N GLY A 47 -10.12 6.37 -7.14
CA GLY A 47 -9.60 6.56 -8.50
C GLY A 47 -8.07 6.51 -8.62
N GLY A 48 -7.38 6.06 -7.57
CA GLY A 48 -5.93 5.87 -7.57
C GLY A 48 -5.48 4.74 -8.48
N LYS A 49 -4.15 4.65 -8.68
CA LYS A 49 -3.53 3.64 -9.53
C LYS A 49 -2.32 2.97 -8.89
N PHE A 50 -2.18 1.68 -9.11
CA PHE A 50 -0.95 0.96 -8.82
C PHE A 50 0.05 1.13 -9.97
N ILE A 51 1.25 1.61 -9.67
CA ILE A 51 2.32 1.83 -10.65
C ILE A 51 3.50 0.85 -10.52
N GLY A 52 3.37 -0.18 -9.69
CA GLY A 52 4.47 -1.11 -9.45
C GLY A 52 5.68 -0.41 -8.84
N GLY A 53 6.88 -0.69 -9.36
CA GLY A 53 8.13 -0.12 -8.86
C GLY A 53 8.45 1.29 -9.35
N SER A 54 7.67 1.85 -10.27
CA SER A 54 7.92 3.17 -10.87
C SER A 54 7.90 4.30 -9.84
N GLU A 55 8.57 5.40 -10.18
CA GLU A 55 8.51 6.65 -9.41
C GLU A 55 7.13 7.31 -9.57
N PHE A 56 6.72 8.09 -8.55
CA PHE A 56 5.50 8.89 -8.64
C PHE A 56 5.63 9.99 -9.69
N THR A 57 4.49 10.45 -10.19
CA THR A 57 4.42 11.49 -11.22
C THR A 57 3.44 12.56 -10.78
N ALA A 58 3.96 13.71 -10.35
CA ALA A 58 3.14 14.84 -9.93
C ALA A 58 2.07 15.21 -10.98
N GLY A 59 0.86 15.52 -10.51
CA GLY A 59 -0.31 15.85 -11.32
C GLY A 59 -1.10 14.65 -11.86
N ASN A 60 -0.76 13.40 -11.50
CA ASN A 60 -1.47 12.20 -11.97
C ASN A 60 -2.53 11.65 -11.01
N GLY A 61 -2.89 12.41 -9.97
CA GLY A 61 -3.78 11.94 -8.91
C GLY A 61 -3.11 10.86 -8.05
N PRO A 62 -3.89 10.13 -7.22
CA PRO A 62 -3.33 9.21 -6.24
C PRO A 62 -2.60 8.01 -6.87
N GLN A 63 -1.45 7.64 -6.33
CA GLN A 63 -0.62 6.55 -6.82
C GLN A 63 -0.12 5.66 -5.68
N ILE A 64 -0.10 4.35 -5.90
CA ILE A 64 0.60 3.39 -5.05
C ILE A 64 1.78 2.82 -5.81
N ARG A 65 2.97 2.84 -5.19
CA ARG A 65 4.15 2.11 -5.65
C ARG A 65 4.57 1.04 -4.65
N TYR A 66 5.28 0.04 -5.14
CA TYR A 66 5.80 -1.07 -4.35
C TYR A 66 7.23 -1.41 -4.73
N THR A 67 8.09 -1.60 -3.73
CA THR A 67 9.51 -1.90 -3.93
C THR A 67 9.82 -3.37 -3.64
N ALA A 68 10.92 -3.87 -4.21
CA ALA A 68 11.41 -5.23 -3.93
C ALA A 68 11.77 -5.48 -2.45
N ALA A 69 11.84 -4.42 -1.63
CA ALA A 69 12.06 -4.51 -0.20
C ALA A 69 10.77 -4.76 0.61
N GLY A 70 9.61 -4.91 -0.05
CA GLY A 70 8.32 -5.07 0.63
C GLY A 70 7.66 -3.73 1.02
N ILE A 71 8.22 -2.60 0.59
CA ILE A 71 7.67 -1.30 0.96
C ILE A 71 6.62 -0.85 -0.04
N VAL A 72 5.37 -0.75 0.41
CA VAL A 72 4.29 -0.02 -0.26
C VAL A 72 4.43 1.44 0.12
N SER A 73 4.35 2.33 -0.85
CA SER A 73 4.32 3.78 -0.63
C SER A 73 3.16 4.37 -1.41
N GLY A 74 2.44 5.30 -0.80
CA GLY A 74 1.34 6.01 -1.46
C GLY A 74 1.58 7.50 -1.56
N ASP A 75 1.26 8.04 -2.71
CA ASP A 75 1.08 9.47 -3.00
C ASP A 75 -0.43 9.69 -3.11
N VAL A 76 -1.03 10.32 -2.11
CA VAL A 76 -2.46 10.55 -1.98
C VAL A 76 -2.86 11.85 -2.67
N GLY A 77 -2.03 12.89 -2.53
CA GLY A 77 -2.25 14.19 -3.15
C GLY A 77 -2.01 14.22 -4.66
N GLY A 78 -1.28 13.23 -5.19
CA GLY A 78 -0.78 13.23 -6.57
C GLY A 78 0.31 14.28 -6.79
N ASP A 79 1.06 14.64 -5.76
CA ASP A 79 2.11 15.68 -5.84
C ASP A 79 3.51 15.10 -6.12
N GLY A 80 3.60 13.78 -6.27
CA GLY A 80 4.85 13.06 -6.46
C GLY A 80 5.58 12.71 -5.17
N ILE A 81 5.00 13.00 -4.00
CA ILE A 81 5.61 12.80 -2.69
C ILE A 81 4.94 11.62 -1.98
N THR A 82 5.72 10.90 -1.17
CA THR A 82 5.17 9.81 -0.35
C THR A 82 4.46 10.39 0.86
N ASP A 83 3.15 10.13 0.95
CA ASP A 83 2.30 10.52 2.07
C ASP A 83 2.24 9.45 3.18
N PHE A 84 2.32 8.18 2.80
CA PHE A 84 2.33 7.07 3.75
C PHE A 84 3.13 5.87 3.22
N GLN A 85 3.53 4.97 4.13
CA GLN A 85 4.23 3.73 3.77
C GLN A 85 3.69 2.54 4.55
N LEU A 86 3.81 1.34 4.00
CA LEU A 86 3.55 0.07 4.69
C LEU A 86 4.67 -0.91 4.38
N ASN A 87 4.97 -1.82 5.30
CA ASN A 87 5.86 -2.95 5.05
C ASN A 87 5.07 -4.24 4.90
N LEU A 88 5.20 -4.92 3.77
CA LEU A 88 4.78 -6.30 3.59
C LEU A 88 5.99 -7.19 3.87
N LEU A 89 5.99 -7.85 5.04
CA LEU A 89 7.08 -8.74 5.42
C LEU A 89 7.24 -9.87 4.41
N GLY A 90 8.49 -10.23 4.10
CA GLY A 90 8.79 -11.27 3.11
C GLY A 90 8.71 -10.79 1.66
N ALA A 91 8.37 -9.51 1.42
CA ALA A 91 8.34 -8.88 0.10
C ALA A 91 7.60 -9.73 -0.98
N PRO A 92 6.32 -10.05 -0.77
CA PRO A 92 5.53 -10.83 -1.73
C PRO A 92 5.44 -10.14 -3.10
N ILE A 93 5.14 -10.89 -4.15
CA ILE A 93 4.96 -10.34 -5.52
C ILE A 93 3.61 -9.64 -5.58
N LEU A 94 3.57 -8.35 -5.24
CA LEU A 94 2.35 -7.55 -5.24
C LEU A 94 1.92 -7.16 -6.66
N THR A 95 0.64 -7.31 -6.96
CA THR A 95 0.06 -6.95 -8.27
C THR A 95 -1.04 -5.89 -8.12
N ALA A 96 -1.49 -5.31 -9.23
CA ALA A 96 -2.63 -4.40 -9.23
C ALA A 96 -3.93 -5.08 -8.73
N GLY A 97 -4.05 -6.40 -8.89
CA GLY A 97 -5.21 -7.15 -8.39
C GLY A 97 -5.27 -7.26 -6.88
N ASP A 98 -4.20 -6.89 -6.17
CA ASP A 98 -4.10 -6.95 -4.70
C ASP A 98 -4.45 -5.63 -4.01
N ILE A 99 -4.80 -4.59 -4.79
CA ILE A 99 -5.04 -3.24 -4.29
C ILE A 99 -6.44 -2.80 -4.68
N LEU A 100 -7.17 -2.28 -3.69
CA LEU A 100 -8.49 -1.67 -3.88
C LEU A 100 -8.38 -0.15 -3.70
N PHE A 101 -9.11 0.56 -4.56
CA PHE A 101 -9.23 2.02 -4.63
C PHE A 101 -10.70 2.41 -4.64
#